data_AF-A0A2V9K160-F1
#
_entry.id   AF-A0A2V9K160-F1
#
_cell.length_a   1.000
_cell.length_b   1.000
_cell.length_c   1.000
_cell.angle_alpha   90.00
_cell.angle_beta   90.00
_cell.angle_gamma   90.00
#
_symmetry.space_group_name_H-M   'P 1'
#
loop_
_entity.id
_entity.type
_entity.pdbx_description
1 polymer ?
#
loop_
_entity_poly.entity_id
_entity_poly.type
_entity_poly.pdbx_seq_one_letter_code
_entity_poly.pdbx_strand_id
1 'polypeptide(L)'
;MRDWQNRPAKAADEESLHHHAIIAGGRLAGVWEYEPGEGRVVYGLFGALTAAGQRKLAARAGELEEFIRAELGDLKFYSMDTEHNRKQRIAALRDSGGRTA
;
A
#
# COMPACT_ATOMS: atom_id res chain seq x y z
N MET A 1 0.89 -11.35 0.67
CA MET A 1 0.97 -10.27 -0.35
C MET A 1 0.70 -10.88 -1.72
N ARG A 2 0.74 -10.09 -2.80
CA ARG A 2 0.65 -10.63 -4.16
C ARG A 2 1.97 -10.45 -4.92
N ASP A 3 2.31 -11.42 -5.75
CA ASP A 3 3.48 -11.38 -6.64
C ASP A 3 3.20 -10.56 -7.92
N TRP A 4 4.15 -10.52 -8.85
CA TRP A 4 4.02 -9.80 -10.11
C TRP A 4 2.92 -10.32 -11.05
N GLN A 5 2.54 -11.60 -10.89
CA GLN A 5 1.44 -12.24 -11.60
C GLN A 5 0.12 -12.12 -10.84
N ASN A 6 0.10 -11.33 -9.76
CA ASN A 6 -1.03 -11.13 -8.87
C ASN A 6 -1.48 -12.40 -8.12
N ARG A 7 -0.60 -13.36 -7.92
CA ARG A 7 -0.86 -14.59 -7.15
C ARG A 7 -0.54 -14.38 -5.68
N PRO A 8 -1.21 -15.07 -4.73
CA PRO A 8 -0.84 -15.04 -3.34
C PRO A 8 0.61 -15.50 -3.13
N ALA A 9 1.38 -14.70 -2.41
CA ALA A 9 2.79 -14.97 -2.11
C ALA A 9 3.18 -14.54 -0.69
N LYS A 10 4.17 -15.21 -0.13
CA LYS A 10 4.81 -14.80 1.12
C LYS A 10 5.88 -13.77 0.81
N ALA A 11 5.93 -12.70 1.60
CA ALA A 11 6.93 -11.64 1.40
C ALA A 11 8.38 -12.13 1.50
N ALA A 12 8.64 -13.20 2.25
CA ALA A 12 9.97 -13.77 2.40
C ALA A 12 10.47 -14.53 1.17
N ASP A 13 9.56 -14.95 0.28
CA ASP A 13 9.87 -15.79 -0.88
C ASP A 13 9.99 -14.96 -2.18
N GLU A 14 9.75 -13.66 -2.10
CA GLU A 14 9.73 -12.75 -3.26
C GLU A 14 11.03 -11.96 -3.39
N GLU A 15 11.63 -11.96 -4.58
CA GLU A 15 12.80 -11.15 -4.90
C GLU A 15 12.45 -9.66 -5.08
N SER A 16 11.17 -9.35 -5.34
CA SER A 16 10.69 -7.99 -5.55
C SER A 16 9.29 -7.77 -4.95
N LEU A 17 9.06 -6.56 -4.45
CA LEU A 17 7.75 -6.18 -3.92
C LEU A 17 6.90 -5.61 -5.05
N HIS A 18 5.78 -6.26 -5.36
CA HIS A 18 4.76 -5.74 -6.28
C HIS A 18 3.72 -4.85 -5.57
N HIS A 19 4.20 -3.99 -4.67
CA HIS A 19 3.45 -3.03 -3.90
C HIS A 19 4.36 -1.85 -3.51
N HIS A 20 3.79 -0.71 -3.14
CA HIS A 20 4.58 0.36 -2.54
C HIS A 20 4.95 0.00 -1.09
N ALA A 21 6.22 0.16 -0.73
CA ALA A 21 6.71 -0.22 0.60
C ALA A 21 6.41 0.85 1.67
N ILE A 22 6.20 0.40 2.91
CA ILE A 22 6.22 1.23 4.11
C ILE A 22 7.48 0.91 4.90
N ILE A 23 8.37 1.89 5.06
CA ILE A 23 9.60 1.75 5.84
C ILE A 23 9.48 2.50 7.16
N ALA A 24 9.70 1.80 8.27
CA ALA A 24 9.73 2.40 9.60
C ALA A 24 10.91 1.84 10.41
N GLY A 25 11.71 2.74 11.00
CA GLY A 25 12.89 2.35 11.80
C GLY A 25 13.91 1.51 11.03
N GLY A 26 14.07 1.77 9.73
CA GLY A 26 14.98 1.01 8.86
C GLY A 26 14.49 -0.39 8.48
N ARG A 27 13.22 -0.72 8.74
CA ARG A 27 12.63 -2.02 8.43
C ARG A 27 11.42 -1.88 7.53
N LEU A 28 11.19 -2.90 6.68
CA LEU A 28 9.95 -3.07 5.94
C LEU A 28 8.82 -3.37 6.94
N ALA A 29 7.96 -2.38 7.18
CA ALA A 29 6.89 -2.45 8.17
C ALA A 29 5.55 -2.88 7.55
N GLY A 30 5.39 -2.71 6.24
CA GLY A 30 4.15 -2.98 5.54
C GLY A 30 4.21 -2.55 4.08
N VAL A 31 3.05 -2.55 3.45
CA VAL A 31 2.87 -2.14 2.05
C VAL A 31 1.57 -1.36 1.89
N TRP A 32 1.46 -0.60 0.80
CA TRP A 32 0.28 0.21 0.51
C TRP A 32 -0.01 0.34 -0.98
N GLU A 33 -1.25 0.70 -1.29
CA GLU A 33 -1.77 0.99 -2.63
C GLU A 33 -2.68 2.22 -2.58
N TYR A 34 -2.75 2.97 -3.67
CA TYR A 34 -3.73 4.04 -3.83
C TYR A 34 -4.96 3.54 -4.57
N GLU A 35 -6.14 3.77 -3.99
CA GLU A 35 -7.43 3.48 -4.61
C GLU A 35 -8.02 4.76 -5.21
N PRO A 36 -7.94 4.95 -6.54
CA PRO A 36 -8.37 6.19 -7.18
C PRO A 36 -9.87 6.45 -7.05
N GLY A 37 -10.69 5.39 -6.94
CA GLY A 37 -12.14 5.52 -6.78
C GLY A 37 -12.57 6.13 -5.46
N GLU A 38 -11.84 5.86 -4.37
CA GLU A 38 -12.11 6.43 -3.04
C GLU A 38 -11.18 7.61 -2.71
N GLY A 39 -10.12 7.80 -3.50
CA GLY A 39 -9.07 8.77 -3.24
C GLY A 39 -8.28 8.46 -1.97
N ARG A 40 -8.12 7.17 -1.64
CA ARG A 40 -7.56 6.69 -0.37
C ARG A 40 -6.32 5.84 -0.55
N VAL A 41 -5.39 5.97 0.40
CA VAL A 41 -4.29 5.03 0.59
C VAL A 41 -4.77 3.88 1.46
N VAL A 42 -4.74 2.68 0.90
CA VAL A 42 -5.02 1.43 1.61
C VAL A 42 -3.69 0.78 1.97
N TYR A 43 -3.46 0.51 3.25
CA TYR A 43 -2.21 -0.05 3.73
C TYR A 43 -2.38 -1.23 4.68
N GLY A 44 -1.46 -2.19 4.59
CA GLY A 44 -1.35 -3.33 5.50
C GLY A 44 0.02 -3.33 6.18
N LEU A 45 0.08 -3.75 7.45
CA LEU A 45 1.34 -3.87 8.20
C LEU A 45 1.68 -5.34 8.44
N PHE A 46 2.96 -5.68 8.36
CA PHE A 46 3.46 -7.03 8.66
C PHE A 46 3.65 -7.29 10.16
N GLY A 47 3.51 -6.25 10.98
CA GLY A 47 3.57 -6.33 12.44
C GLY A 47 3.00 -5.08 13.08
N ALA A 48 3.03 -5.05 14.41
CA ALA A 48 2.53 -3.90 15.16
C ALA A 48 3.54 -2.74 15.12
N LEU A 49 3.04 -1.53 14.83
CA LEU A 49 3.75 -0.29 15.13
C LEU A 49 3.33 0.22 16.51
N THR A 50 4.20 0.97 17.17
CA THR A 50 3.84 1.74 18.36
C THR A 50 2.69 2.71 18.06
N ALA A 51 1.94 3.12 19.08
CA ALA A 51 0.84 4.07 18.90
C ALA A 51 1.30 5.38 18.22
N ALA A 52 2.51 5.87 18.55
CA ALA A 52 3.10 7.02 17.88
C ALA A 52 3.43 6.73 16.41
N GLY A 53 3.95 5.54 16.10
CA GLY A 53 4.20 5.09 14.73
C GLY A 53 2.93 5.01 13.90
N GLN A 54 1.84 4.50 14.47
CA GLN A 54 0.54 4.44 13.79
C GLN A 54 -0.02 5.82 13.48
N ARG A 55 0.03 6.77 14.42
CA ARG A 55 -0.40 8.16 14.19
C ARG A 55 0.43 8.82 13.09
N LYS A 56 1.76 8.63 13.10
CA LYS A 56 2.64 9.18 12.07
C LYS A 56 2.34 8.57 10.70
N LEU A 57 2.09 7.27 10.63
CA LEU A 57 1.71 6.60 9.39
C LEU A 57 0.40 7.18 8.81
N ALA A 58 -0.64 7.30 9.63
CA ALA A 58 -1.92 7.87 9.21
C ALA A 58 -1.77 9.31 8.69
N ALA A 59 -1.01 10.15 9.38
CA ALA A 59 -0.73 11.52 8.94
C ALA A 59 -0.01 11.55 7.58
N ARG A 60 1.03 10.72 7.39
CA ARG A 60 1.75 10.64 6.11
C ARG A 60 0.90 10.10 4.97
N ALA A 61 0.01 9.15 5.26
CA ALA A 61 -0.91 8.64 4.27
C ALA A 61 -1.90 9.73 3.83
N GLY A 62 -2.44 10.54 4.76
CA GLY A 62 -3.30 11.67 4.43
C GLY A 62 -2.61 12.76 3.60
N GLU A 63 -1.38 13.14 3.96
CA GLU A 63 -0.56 14.07 3.15
C GLU A 63 -0.32 13.54 1.73
N LEU A 64 -0.05 12.23 1.61
CA LEU A 64 0.18 11.58 0.34
C LEU A 64 -1.09 11.49 -0.51
N GLU A 65 -2.23 11.19 0.11
CA GLU A 65 -3.54 11.21 -0.55
C GLU A 65 -3.85 12.60 -1.14
N GLU A 66 -3.59 13.67 -0.38
CA GLU A 66 -3.76 15.05 -0.86
C GLU A 66 -2.82 15.35 -2.03
N PHE A 67 -1.54 15.01 -1.91
CA PHE A 67 -0.56 15.17 -2.98
C PHE A 67 -0.96 14.44 -4.26
N ILE A 68 -1.38 13.17 -4.15
CA ILE A 68 -1.81 12.39 -5.31
C ILE A 68 -3.00 13.07 -5.98
N ARG A 69 -4.03 13.49 -5.23
CA ARG A 69 -5.22 14.13 -5.82
C ARG A 69 -4.92 15.50 -6.44
N ALA A 70 -4.07 16.30 -5.79
CA ALA A 70 -3.78 17.65 -6.24
C ALA A 70 -2.83 17.67 -7.45
N GLU A 71 -1.80 16.81 -7.45
CA GLU A 71 -0.67 16.93 -8.37
C GLU A 71 -0.58 15.79 -9.38
N LEU A 72 -1.06 14.59 -9.07
CA LEU A 72 -0.86 13.39 -9.91
C LEU A 72 -2.14 12.86 -10.55
N GLY A 73 -3.29 13.04 -9.92
CA GLY A 73 -4.58 12.45 -10.27
C GLY A 73 -4.69 10.95 -9.96
N ASP A 74 -3.69 10.15 -10.35
CA ASP A 74 -3.60 8.71 -10.07
C ASP A 74 -2.16 8.30 -9.74
N LEU A 75 -2.00 7.30 -8.86
CA LEU A 75 -0.70 6.73 -8.53
C LEU A 75 -0.67 5.22 -8.77
N LYS A 76 0.19 4.84 -9.71
CA LYS A 76 0.45 3.46 -10.14
C LYS A 76 1.78 2.96 -9.61
N PHE A 77 1.90 1.66 -9.38
CA PHE A 77 3.19 1.05 -9.02
C PHE A 77 4.19 1.09 -10.19
N TYR A 78 3.71 0.95 -11.42
CA TYR A 78 4.49 1.01 -12.67
C TYR A 78 3.59 1.42 -13.84
N SER A 79 4.18 1.78 -14.98
CA SER A 79 3.45 2.34 -16.13
C SER A 79 2.35 1.42 -16.68
N MET A 80 2.56 0.09 -16.64
CA MET A 80 1.62 -0.92 -17.13
C MET A 80 0.68 -1.46 -16.03
N ASP A 81 0.66 -0.84 -14.84
CA ASP A 81 -0.22 -1.25 -13.76
C ASP A 81 -1.67 -0.90 -14.10
N THR A 82 -2.47 -1.94 -14.37
CA THR A 82 -3.88 -1.79 -14.72
C THR A 82 -4.73 -1.58 -13.48
N GLU A 83 -5.86 -0.89 -13.64
CA GLU A 83 -6.84 -0.73 -12.56
C GLU A 83 -7.33 -2.10 -12.04
N HIS A 84 -7.52 -3.06 -12.94
CA HIS A 84 -7.94 -4.43 -12.57
C HIS A 84 -6.92 -5.11 -11.64
N ASN A 85 -5.63 -5.10 -12.00
CA ASN A 85 -4.60 -5.73 -11.17
C ASN A 85 -4.49 -5.05 -9.81
N ARG A 86 -4.53 -3.71 -9.79
CA ARG A 86 -4.47 -2.90 -8.58
C ARG A 86 -5.66 -3.17 -7.65
N LYS A 87 -6.88 -3.28 -8.19
CA LYS A 87 -8.07 -3.66 -7.40
C LYS A 87 -7.90 -4.99 -6.68
N GLN A 88 -7.29 -5.99 -7.32
CA GLN A 88 -7.01 -7.28 -6.66
C GLN A 88 -5.96 -7.16 -5.55
N ARG A 89 -4.96 -6.28 -5.71
CA ARG A 89 -3.97 -5.98 -4.67
C ARG A 89 -4.60 -5.25 -3.48
N ILE A 90 -5.42 -4.24 -3.74
CA ILE A 90 -6.18 -3.50 -2.72
C ILE A 90 -7.13 -4.44 -1.96
N ALA A 91 -7.88 -5.30 -2.66
CA ALA A 91 -8.76 -6.27 -2.04
C ALA A 91 -7.98 -7.21 -1.10
N ALA A 92 -6.83 -7.74 -1.56
CA ALA A 92 -5.98 -8.58 -0.72
C ALA A 92 -5.41 -7.82 0.51
N LEU A 93 -5.14 -6.52 0.38
CA LEU A 93 -4.76 -5.71 1.54
C LEU A 93 -5.91 -5.62 2.55
N ARG A 94 -7.12 -5.29 2.09
CA ARG A 94 -8.32 -5.22 2.93
C ARG A 94 -8.59 -6.55 3.64
N ASP A 95 -8.52 -7.68 2.92
CA ASP A 95 -8.73 -9.02 3.49
C ASP A 95 -7.71 -9.38 4.58
N SER A 96 -6.49 -8.84 4.50
CA SER A 96 -5.45 -9.02 5.51
C SER A 96 -5.54 -8.06 6.71
N GLY A 97 -6.65 -7.32 6.84
CA GLY A 97 -6.85 -6.31 7.88
C GLY A 97 -6.27 -4.95 7.52
N GLY A 98 -6.13 -4.67 6.22
CA GLY A 98 -5.69 -3.39 5.70
C GLY A 98 -6.58 -2.24 6.16
N ARG A 99 -5.95 -1.09 6.38
CA ARG A 99 -6.58 0.14 6.89
C ARG A 99 -6.48 1.24 5.85
N THR A 100 -7.41 2.17 5.92
CA THR A 100 -7.32 3.46 5.24
C THR A 100 -6.82 4.52 6.21
N ALA A 101 -6.34 5.65 5.67
CA ALA A 101 -5.93 6.81 6.46
C ALA A 101 -7.13 7.61 6.98
#